data_AF-A0A9W7B9E5-F1
#
_entry.id   AF-A0A9W7B9E5-F1
#
_cell.length_a   1.000
_cell.length_b   1.000
_cell.length_c   1.000
_cell.angle_alpha   90.00
_cell.angle_beta   90.00
_cell.angle_gamma   90.00
#
_symmetry.space_group_name_H-M   'P 1'
#
loop_
_entity.id
_entity.type
_entity.pdbx_description
1 polymer ?
#
loop_
_entity_poly.entity_id
_entity_poly.type
_entity_poly.pdbx_seq_one_letter_code
_entity_poly.pdbx_strand_id
1 'polypeptide(L)'
;MIKQVKDSGANLVICQWGFDDEANHLLLQNKLPAIRWVGGVELELIAIATGARIIPRFSELSEEKLGTAGKVREITFGTTEEKMIIIEDCKNSNAVTCVVRGGNKMIVEEAKRSLHDAMCVVRNLIKDNRVVYGGGEKLRGAKQRAGNTKRRVK
;
A
#
# COMPACT_ATOMS: atom_id res chain seq x y z
N MET A 1 7.52 -21.00 -21.59
CA MET A 1 6.97 -20.02 -20.63
C MET A 1 7.97 -19.67 -19.55
N ILE A 2 8.36 -20.60 -18.67
CA ILE A 2 9.30 -20.28 -17.55
C ILE A 2 10.70 -19.90 -18.04
N LYS A 3 11.17 -20.50 -19.15
CA LYS A 3 12.41 -20.09 -19.81
C LYS A 3 12.40 -18.60 -20.21
N GLN A 4 11.30 -18.13 -20.82
CA GLN A 4 11.15 -16.71 -21.19
C GLN A 4 11.20 -15.78 -19.97
N VAL A 5 10.66 -16.21 -18.83
CA VAL A 5 10.76 -15.45 -17.57
C VAL A 5 12.20 -15.34 -17.10
N LYS A 6 12.96 -16.43 -17.18
CA LYS A 6 14.38 -16.43 -16.85
C LYS A 6 15.22 -15.60 -17.82
N ASP A 7 14.92 -15.72 -19.12
CA ASP A 7 15.62 -15.01 -20.19
C ASP A 7 15.38 -13.49 -20.08
N SER A 8 14.26 -13.06 -19.51
CA SER A 8 14.00 -11.65 -19.22
C SER A 8 14.81 -11.08 -18.04
N GLY A 9 15.53 -11.92 -17.29
CA GLY A 9 16.31 -11.46 -16.13
C GLY A 9 15.49 -11.19 -14.86
N ALA A 10 14.24 -11.67 -14.78
CA ALA A 10 13.41 -11.50 -13.60
C ALA A 10 13.91 -12.37 -12.42
N ASN A 11 14.00 -11.78 -11.22
CA ASN A 11 14.46 -12.48 -10.01
C ASN A 11 13.31 -12.97 -9.11
N LEU A 12 12.12 -12.38 -9.24
CA LEU A 12 10.92 -12.71 -8.47
C LEU A 12 9.72 -12.62 -9.41
N VAL A 13 8.82 -13.61 -9.34
CA VAL A 13 7.58 -13.63 -10.12
C VAL A 13 6.40 -13.37 -9.20
N ILE A 14 5.51 -12.48 -9.59
CA ILE A 14 4.28 -12.17 -8.85
C ILE A 14 3.10 -12.38 -9.80
N CYS A 15 2.24 -13.33 -9.46
CA CYS A 15 1.08 -13.70 -10.26
C CYS A 15 -0.22 -13.43 -9.50
N GLN A 16 -1.21 -12.85 -10.20
CA GLN A 16 -2.55 -12.68 -9.67
C GLN A 16 -3.23 -14.03 -9.40
N TRP A 17 -3.05 -14.97 -10.33
CA TRP A 17 -3.63 -16.31 -10.24
C TRP A 17 -2.60 -17.35 -9.84
N GLY A 18 -3.09 -18.50 -9.37
CA GLY A 18 -2.25 -19.67 -9.14
C GLY A 18 -1.68 -20.24 -10.44
N PHE A 19 -0.58 -20.96 -10.32
CA PHE A 19 0.01 -21.79 -11.37
C PHE A 19 -0.07 -23.28 -10.95
N ASP A 20 0.05 -24.16 -11.94
CA ASP A 20 0.01 -25.61 -11.79
C ASP A 20 1.24 -26.17 -11.05
N ASP A 21 1.16 -27.41 -10.55
CA ASP A 21 2.24 -28.05 -9.79
C ASP A 21 3.48 -28.33 -10.65
N GLU A 22 3.29 -28.62 -11.94
CA GLU A 22 4.43 -28.75 -12.87
C GLU A 22 5.19 -27.42 -13.03
N ALA A 23 4.46 -26.31 -13.11
CA ALA A 23 5.05 -24.98 -13.21
C ALA A 23 5.81 -24.60 -11.94
N ASN A 24 5.28 -24.99 -10.77
CA ASN A 24 5.97 -24.86 -9.48
C ASN A 24 7.32 -25.56 -9.46
N HIS A 25 7.35 -26.83 -9.89
CA HIS A 25 8.58 -27.60 -9.92
C HIS A 25 9.62 -26.97 -10.85
N LEU A 26 9.18 -26.51 -12.03
CA LEU A 26 10.05 -25.84 -12.99
C LEU A 26 10.56 -24.48 -12.49
N LEU A 27 9.76 -23.70 -11.76
CA LEU A 27 10.18 -22.46 -11.13
C LEU A 27 11.25 -22.71 -10.06
N LEU A 28 11.06 -23.76 -9.24
CA LEU A 28 12.01 -24.17 -8.22
C LEU A 28 13.35 -24.62 -8.84
N GLN A 29 13.32 -25.44 -9.89
CA GLN A 29 14.53 -25.85 -10.63
C GLN A 29 15.29 -24.65 -11.20
N ASN A 30 14.58 -23.59 -11.59
CA ASN A 30 15.17 -22.37 -12.11
C ASN A 30 15.56 -21.36 -11.03
N LYS A 31 15.38 -21.68 -9.74
CA LYS A 31 15.62 -20.80 -8.58
C LYS A 31 14.86 -19.48 -8.66
N LEU A 32 13.67 -19.49 -9.23
CA LEU A 32 12.79 -18.34 -9.34
C LEU A 32 11.72 -18.41 -8.25
N PRO A 33 11.84 -17.64 -7.16
CA PRO A 33 10.74 -17.51 -6.20
C PRO A 33 9.52 -16.91 -6.91
N ALA A 34 8.35 -17.45 -6.58
CA ALA A 34 7.08 -17.01 -7.16
C ALA A 34 6.02 -16.84 -6.09
N ILE A 35 5.26 -15.75 -6.19
CA ILE A 35 4.11 -15.44 -5.33
C ILE A 35 2.86 -15.69 -6.16
N ARG A 36 1.97 -16.53 -5.63
CA ARG A 36 0.66 -16.86 -6.21
C ARG A 36 -0.46 -16.17 -5.45
N TRP A 37 -1.59 -15.95 -6.11
CA TRP A 37 -2.82 -15.42 -5.51
C TRP A 37 -2.69 -14.00 -4.94
N VAL A 38 -2.06 -13.10 -5.69
CA VAL A 38 -2.00 -11.67 -5.32
C VAL A 38 -3.27 -10.96 -5.78
N GLY A 39 -3.87 -10.14 -4.91
CA GLY A 39 -5.06 -9.37 -5.26
C GLY A 39 -4.76 -8.34 -6.35
N GLY A 40 -5.75 -8.01 -7.19
CA GLY A 40 -5.56 -7.04 -8.28
C GLY A 40 -5.10 -5.66 -7.77
N VAL A 41 -5.71 -5.19 -6.68
CA VAL A 41 -5.33 -3.91 -6.02
C VAL A 41 -3.90 -3.95 -5.50
N GLU A 42 -3.47 -5.08 -4.93
CA GLU A 42 -2.10 -5.25 -4.43
C GLU A 42 -1.09 -5.28 -5.57
N LEU A 43 -1.44 -5.93 -6.69
CA LEU A 43 -0.61 -5.98 -7.88
C LEU A 43 -0.37 -4.59 -8.47
N GLU A 44 -1.41 -3.75 -8.52
CA GLU A 44 -1.30 -2.35 -8.94
C GLU A 44 -0.40 -1.54 -8.00
N LEU A 45 -0.56 -1.70 -6.68
CA LEU A 45 0.29 -1.02 -5.70
C LEU A 45 1.75 -1.44 -5.80
N ILE A 46 2.03 -2.73 -6.01
CA ILE A 46 3.39 -3.25 -6.21
C ILE A 46 3.98 -2.70 -7.51
N ALA A 47 3.19 -2.64 -8.59
CA ALA A 47 3.62 -2.05 -9.86
C ALA A 47 3.99 -0.57 -9.69
N ILE A 48 3.17 0.21 -8.98
CA ILE A 48 3.45 1.63 -8.69
C ILE A 48 4.70 1.79 -7.82
N ALA A 49 4.88 0.96 -6.80
CA ALA A 49 6.01 1.02 -5.88
C ALA A 49 7.34 0.66 -6.59
N THR A 50 7.36 -0.44 -7.33
CA THR A 50 8.56 -0.97 -7.99
C THR A 50 8.84 -0.28 -9.34
N GLY A 51 7.87 0.43 -9.89
CA GLY A 51 7.91 0.98 -11.26
C GLY A 51 7.72 -0.07 -12.35
N ALA A 52 7.30 -1.30 -11.99
CA ALA A 52 7.01 -2.35 -12.95
C ALA A 52 5.74 -2.04 -13.75
N ARG A 53 5.64 -2.62 -14.95
CA ARG A 53 4.39 -2.65 -15.71
C ARG A 53 3.73 -4.02 -15.54
N ILE A 54 2.42 -4.03 -15.32
CA ILE A 54 1.65 -5.29 -15.29
C ILE A 54 1.61 -5.86 -16.70
N ILE A 55 1.95 -7.14 -16.83
CA ILE A 55 2.08 -7.83 -18.12
C ILE A 55 1.00 -8.90 -18.22
N PRO A 56 0.09 -8.83 -19.22
CA PRO A 56 -0.97 -9.81 -19.37
C PRO A 56 -0.51 -11.09 -20.08
N ARG A 57 0.56 -11.03 -20.88
CA ARG A 57 1.03 -12.14 -21.72
C ARG A 57 2.55 -12.31 -21.63
N PHE A 58 3.01 -13.56 -21.52
CA PHE A 58 4.43 -13.92 -21.41
C PHE A 58 5.29 -13.51 -22.61
N SER A 59 4.71 -13.33 -23.80
CA SER A 59 5.44 -12.88 -25.00
C SER A 59 5.83 -11.40 -24.94
N GLU A 60 5.23 -10.62 -24.05
CA GLU A 60 5.49 -9.19 -23.89
C GLU A 60 6.48 -8.89 -22.76
N LEU A 61 7.08 -9.93 -22.19
CA LEU A 61 8.06 -9.82 -21.12
C LEU A 61 9.35 -9.20 -21.68
N SER A 62 9.68 -8.00 -21.23
CA SER A 62 10.90 -7.29 -21.60
C SER A 62 11.56 -6.72 -20.35
N GLU A 63 12.89 -6.59 -20.38
CA GLU A 63 13.68 -6.05 -19.27
C GLU A 63 13.21 -4.64 -18.84
N GLU A 64 12.78 -3.82 -19.79
CA GLU A 64 12.27 -2.46 -19.56
C GLU A 64 11.00 -2.41 -18.70
N LYS A 65 10.22 -3.49 -18.68
CA LYS A 65 8.95 -3.56 -17.94
C LYS A 65 9.12 -4.12 -16.53
N LEU A 66 10.32 -4.61 -16.19
CA LEU A 66 10.62 -5.16 -14.87
C LEU A 66 10.78 -4.04 -13.84
N GLY A 67 10.21 -4.27 -12.65
CA GLY A 67 10.36 -3.35 -11.52
C GLY A 67 11.68 -3.54 -10.79
N THR A 68 12.11 -2.50 -10.09
CA THR A 68 13.29 -2.55 -9.22
C THR A 68 12.86 -2.48 -7.76
N ALA A 69 13.27 -3.48 -6.97
CA ALA A 69 13.15 -3.51 -5.52
C ALA A 69 14.50 -3.89 -4.92
N GLY A 70 14.86 -3.30 -3.79
CA GLY A 70 16.15 -3.59 -3.16
C GLY A 70 16.13 -4.89 -2.36
N LYS A 71 15.07 -5.16 -1.59
CA LYS A 71 14.99 -6.37 -0.76
C LYS A 71 13.59 -6.97 -0.75
N VAL A 72 13.53 -8.29 -0.82
CA VAL A 72 12.31 -9.07 -0.62
C VAL A 72 12.57 -10.05 0.51
N ARG A 73 11.79 -9.95 1.58
CA ARG A 73 11.95 -10.79 2.77
C ARG A 73 10.62 -11.41 3.16
N GLU A 74 10.65 -12.70 3.44
CA GLU A 74 9.56 -13.38 4.11
C GLU A 74 9.81 -13.28 5.62
N ILE A 75 8.87 -12.67 6.34
CA ILE A 75 8.91 -12.58 7.80
C ILE A 75 7.77 -13.39 8.36
N THR A 76 8.12 -14.32 9.25
CA THR A 76 7.15 -15.01 10.08
C THR A 76 6.90 -14.18 11.33
N PHE A 77 5.63 -13.90 11.63
CA PHE A 77 5.23 -13.11 12.79
C PHE A 77 4.57 -13.98 13.86
N GLY A 78 5.06 -13.80 15.10
CA GLY A 78 4.44 -14.38 16.30
C GLY A 78 4.58 -15.90 16.44
N THR A 79 3.84 -16.46 17.39
CA THR A 79 3.76 -17.91 17.66
C THR A 79 2.83 -18.66 16.70
N THR A 80 2.05 -17.92 15.89
CA THR A 80 0.98 -18.46 15.04
C THR A 80 1.42 -18.81 13.60
N GLU A 81 2.73 -18.82 13.32
CA GLU A 81 3.31 -19.15 12.00
C GLU A 81 2.78 -18.33 10.80
N GLU A 82 2.19 -17.16 11.03
CA GLU A 82 1.74 -16.28 9.95
C GLU A 82 2.95 -15.71 9.20
N LYS A 83 3.02 -15.98 7.90
CA LYS A 83 4.11 -15.51 7.03
C LYS A 83 3.63 -14.34 6.18
N MET A 84 4.44 -13.29 6.15
CA MET A 84 4.20 -12.11 5.33
C MET A 84 5.43 -11.83 4.48
N ILE A 85 5.20 -11.51 3.20
CA ILE A 85 6.26 -11.09 2.29
C ILE A 85 6.31 -9.57 2.29
N ILE A 86 7.50 -9.02 2.56
CA ILE A 86 7.74 -7.58 2.60
C ILE A 86 8.75 -7.25 1.51
N ILE A 87 8.39 -6.29 0.67
CA ILE A 87 9.21 -5.74 -0.41
C ILE A 87 9.65 -4.34 0.02
N GLU A 88 10.96 -4.11 0.11
CA GLU A 88 11.58 -2.87 0.60
C GLU A 88 12.54 -2.28 -0.44
N ASP A 89 12.91 -1.01 -0.23
CA ASP A 89 13.84 -0.27 -1.08
C ASP A 89 13.39 -0.21 -2.55
N CYS A 90 12.11 0.11 -2.78
CA CYS A 90 11.57 0.31 -4.11
C CYS A 90 11.95 1.70 -4.65
N LYS A 91 12.18 1.79 -5.96
CA LYS A 91 12.63 3.04 -6.63
C LYS A 91 11.63 4.20 -6.48
N ASN A 92 10.33 3.89 -6.36
CA ASN A 92 9.26 4.88 -6.29
C ASN A 92 8.54 4.81 -4.94
N SER A 93 8.75 5.79 -4.07
CA SER A 93 8.18 5.83 -2.71
C SER A 93 6.77 6.43 -2.65
N ASN A 94 6.07 6.54 -3.77
CA ASN A 94 4.73 7.15 -3.83
C ASN A 94 3.64 6.27 -3.19
N ALA A 95 3.89 4.97 -3.03
CA ALA A 95 3.04 4.05 -2.29
C ALA A 95 3.72 3.72 -0.95
N VAL A 96 3.01 3.98 0.15
CA VAL A 96 3.47 3.68 1.52
C VAL A 96 2.50 2.71 2.16
N THR A 97 3.04 1.62 2.70
CA THR A 97 2.26 0.61 3.42
C THR A 97 2.59 0.67 4.91
N CYS A 98 1.58 0.83 5.76
CA CYS A 98 1.72 0.79 7.21
C CYS A 98 1.08 -0.50 7.74
N VAL A 99 1.89 -1.35 8.38
CA VAL A 99 1.41 -2.60 8.99
C VAL A 99 1.07 -2.34 10.46
N VAL A 100 -0.22 -2.37 10.79
CA VAL A 100 -0.72 -2.19 12.15
C VAL A 100 -0.94 -3.55 12.81
N ARG A 101 -0.44 -3.73 14.03
CA ARG A 101 -0.61 -4.95 14.82
C ARG A 101 -1.15 -4.62 16.20
N GLY A 102 -1.98 -5.49 16.75
CA GLY A 102 -2.56 -5.34 18.08
C GLY A 102 -3.04 -6.68 18.61
N GLY A 103 -3.15 -6.79 19.94
CA GLY A 103 -3.56 -8.04 20.60
C GLY A 103 -5.04 -8.39 20.43
N ASN A 104 -5.88 -7.44 20.02
CA ASN A 104 -7.31 -7.65 19.77
C ASN A 104 -7.70 -6.99 18.44
N LYS A 105 -8.53 -7.68 17.64
CA LYS A 105 -9.07 -7.19 16.37
C LYS A 105 -9.76 -5.83 16.52
N MET A 106 -10.47 -5.60 17.62
CA MET A 106 -11.15 -4.32 17.89
C MET A 106 -10.16 -3.15 17.99
N ILE A 107 -9.00 -3.36 18.59
CA ILE A 107 -7.96 -2.32 18.73
C ILE A 107 -7.30 -2.05 17.38
N VAL A 108 -7.08 -3.09 16.56
CA VAL A 108 -6.49 -2.95 15.22
C VAL A 108 -7.39 -2.12 14.30
N GLU A 109 -8.70 -2.39 14.30
CA GLU A 109 -9.65 -1.60 13.50
C GLU A 109 -9.74 -0.15 13.97
N GLU A 110 -9.72 0.09 15.28
CA GLU A 110 -9.70 1.45 15.84
C GLU A 110 -8.41 2.20 15.50
N ALA A 111 -7.26 1.52 15.55
CA ALA A 111 -5.98 2.10 15.17
C ALA A 111 -5.93 2.44 13.67
N LYS A 112 -6.46 1.58 12.80
CA LYS A 112 -6.60 1.85 11.35
C LYS A 112 -7.45 3.09 11.10
N ARG A 113 -8.59 3.21 11.80
CA ARG A 113 -9.47 4.39 11.71
C ARG A 113 -8.76 5.66 12.18
N SER A 114 -8.08 5.59 13.32
CA SER A 114 -7.33 6.72 13.89
C SER A 114 -6.24 7.22 12.95
N LEU A 115 -5.49 6.32 12.31
CA LEU A 115 -4.47 6.66 11.32
C LEU A 115 -5.08 7.33 10.09
N HIS A 116 -6.21 6.81 9.59
CA HIS A 116 -6.92 7.40 8.46
C HIS A 116 -7.37 8.84 8.75
N ASP A 117 -7.90 9.10 9.95
CA ASP A 117 -8.33 10.43 10.37
C ASP A 117 -7.13 11.40 10.49
N ALA A 118 -6.01 10.95 11.06
CA ALA A 118 -4.78 11.74 11.13
C ALA A 118 -4.26 12.10 9.73
N MET A 119 -4.23 11.15 8.80
CA MET A 119 -3.84 11.39 7.41
C MET A 119 -4.76 12.39 6.71
N CYS A 120 -6.08 12.32 6.97
CA CYS A 120 -7.03 13.29 6.44
C CYS A 120 -6.77 14.71 6.95
N VAL A 121 -6.42 14.87 8.23
CA VAL A 121 -6.07 16.17 8.82
C VAL A 121 -4.80 16.74 8.18
N VAL A 122 -3.75 15.92 8.04
CA VAL A 122 -2.49 16.34 7.39
C VAL A 122 -2.73 16.72 5.94
N ARG A 123 -3.52 15.93 5.20
CA ARG A 123 -3.93 16.25 3.82
C ARG A 123 -4.64 17.60 3.74
N ASN A 124 -5.55 17.89 4.67
CA ASN A 124 -6.27 19.15 4.69
C ASN A 124 -5.32 20.32 4.96
N LEU A 125 -4.37 20.16 5.88
CA LEU A 125 -3.36 21.18 6.17
C LEU A 125 -2.48 21.48 4.95
N ILE A 126 -2.09 20.47 4.17
CA ILE A 126 -1.32 20.67 2.93
C ILE A 126 -2.14 21.42 1.86
N LYS A 127 -3.46 21.19 1.80
CA LYS A 127 -4.35 21.88 0.84
C LYS A 127 -4.69 23.31 1.26
N ASP A 128 -4.95 23.53 2.54
CA ASP A 128 -5.20 24.85 3.13
C ASP A 128 -4.49 24.94 4.49
N ASN A 129 -3.53 25.86 4.59
CA ASN A 129 -2.71 26.08 5.79
C ASN A 129 -3.48 26.79 6.92
N ARG A 130 -4.75 27.16 6.74
CA ARG A 130 -5.56 27.85 7.75
C ARG A 130 -6.01 26.90 8.85
N VAL A 131 -5.43 27.07 10.03
CA VAL A 131 -5.83 26.35 11.24
C VAL A 131 -6.72 27.24 12.12
N VAL A 132 -7.68 26.62 12.79
CA VAL A 132 -8.53 27.27 13.78
C VAL A 132 -8.49 26.47 15.07
N TYR A 133 -8.59 27.15 16.20
CA TYR A 133 -8.68 26.49 17.50
C TYR A 133 -9.98 25.69 17.61
N GLY A 134 -9.85 24.42 18.00
CA GLY A 134 -10.95 23.49 18.22
C GLY A 134 -11.71 23.76 19.52
N GLY A 135 -12.23 22.72 20.16
CA GLY A 135 -12.88 22.83 21.48
C GLY A 135 -14.16 23.67 21.53
N GLY A 136 -14.74 24.03 20.38
CA GLY A 136 -15.92 24.87 20.28
C GLY A 136 -15.67 26.38 20.36
N GLU A 137 -14.42 26.84 20.44
CA GLU A 137 -14.12 28.28 20.49
C GLU A 137 -14.54 29.02 19.22
N LYS A 138 -14.27 28.43 18.04
CA LYS A 138 -14.72 29.00 16.76
C LYS A 138 -16.25 29.12 16.68
N LEU A 139 -16.98 28.14 17.22
CA LEU A 139 -18.45 28.15 17.27
C LEU A 139 -18.97 29.24 18.21
N ARG A 140 -18.31 29.47 19.35
CA ARG A 140 -18.65 30.55 20.28
C ARG A 140 -18.43 31.93 19.64
N GLY A 141 -17.27 32.13 19.01
CA GLY A 141 -16.96 33.38 18.31
C GLY A 141 -17.91 33.67 17.14
N ALA A 142 -18.28 32.64 16.37
CA ALA A 142 -19.25 32.76 15.29
C ALA A 142 -20.67 33.11 15.81
N LYS A 143 -21.12 32.48 16.90
CA LYS A 143 -22.42 32.80 17.53
C LYS A 143 -22.45 34.21 18.09
N GLN A 144 -21.39 34.66 18.75
CA GLN A 144 -21.30 36.04 19.26
C GLN A 144 -21.33 37.06 18.13
N ARG A 145 -20.59 36.83 17.03
CA ARG A 145 -20.62 37.69 15.85
C ARG A 145 -22.01 37.75 15.21
N ALA A 146 -22.65 36.61 14.99
CA ALA A 146 -24.01 36.56 14.42
C ALA A 146 -25.06 37.25 15.33
N GLY A 147 -24.93 37.11 16.65
CA GLY A 147 -25.77 37.81 17.62
C GLY A 147 -25.58 39.32 17.59
N ASN A 148 -24.35 39.80 17.46
CA ASN A 148 -24.05 41.24 17.35
C ASN A 148 -24.55 41.84 16.03
N THR A 149 -24.47 41.12 14.91
CA THR A 149 -25.01 41.60 13.63
C THR A 149 -26.53 41.74 13.69
N LYS A 150 -27.26 40.81 14.31
CA LYS A 150 -28.71 40.93 14.51
C LYS A 150 -29.12 42.11 15.41
N ARG A 151 -28.26 42.54 16.34
CA ARG A 151 -28.51 43.71 17.20
C ARG A 151 -28.21 45.05 16.52
N ARG A 152 -27.34 45.07 15.50
CA ARG A 152 -26.96 46.29 14.75
C ARG A 152 -27.94 46.67 13.64
N VAL A 153 -28.83 45.76 13.25
CA VAL A 153 -29.82 45.95 12.16
C VAL A 153 -31.22 46.26 12.74
N LYS A 154 -31.33 46.38 14.07
CA LYS A 154 -32.49 46.92 14.79
C LYS A 154 -32.12 48.28 15.36
#